data_AF-A0A951T2S0-F1
#
_entry.id   AF-A0A951T2S0-F1
#
_cell.length_a   1.000
_cell.length_b   1.000
_cell.length_c   1.000
_cell.angle_alpha   90.00
_cell.angle_beta   90.00
_cell.angle_gamma   90.00
#
_symmetry.space_group_name_H-M   'P 1'
#
loop_
_entity.id
_entity.type
_entity.pdbx_description
1 polymer ?
#
loop_
_entity_poly.entity_id
_entity_poly.type
_entity_poly.pdbx_seq_one_letter_code
_entity_poly.pdbx_strand_id
1 'polypeptide(L)'
;MGDDMTDSNDVRQIGDVLDFWFPEGRTLDIDPDCHAEHWRWRMHGGADAAIAARFGPLTERGAAGALDHWAKTPEGRLALIVVLDQFPRSLWGRVSEVVEIRRRRNLRVN
;
A
#
# COMPACT_ATOMS: atom_id res chain seq x y z
N MET A 1 -30.34 2.41 15.15
CA MET A 1 -29.50 3.60 14.95
C MET A 1 -28.21 3.36 15.70
N GLY A 2 -27.13 3.04 15.00
CA GLY A 2 -25.80 2.85 15.60
C GLY A 2 -24.84 3.69 14.79
N ASP A 3 -24.44 4.80 15.38
CA ASP A 3 -23.76 5.90 14.73
C ASP A 3 -22.43 5.48 14.08
N ASP A 4 -22.26 6.06 12.90
CA ASP A 4 -21.14 6.05 11.99
C ASP A 4 -19.89 6.66 12.66
N MET A 5 -19.23 5.93 13.57
CA MET A 5 -17.89 6.26 14.03
C MET A 5 -16.85 5.69 13.04
N THR A 6 -16.82 6.22 11.83
CA THR A 6 -15.53 6.39 11.17
C THR A 6 -14.92 7.64 11.77
N ASP A 7 -13.83 7.49 12.53
CA ASP A 7 -13.16 8.64 13.12
C ASP A 7 -12.80 9.62 11.99
N SER A 8 -12.95 10.93 12.22
CA SER A 8 -12.61 11.93 11.19
C SER A 8 -11.15 11.83 10.74
N ASN A 9 -10.29 11.17 11.52
CA ASN A 9 -8.95 10.77 11.12
C ASN A 9 -8.94 9.58 10.14
N ASP A 10 -9.76 8.55 10.35
CA ASP A 10 -9.85 7.39 9.45
C ASP A 10 -10.28 7.81 8.04
N VAL A 11 -11.28 8.70 7.92
CA VAL A 11 -11.74 9.20 6.61
C VAL A 11 -10.63 9.94 5.87
N ARG A 12 -9.79 10.70 6.61
CA ARG A 12 -8.61 11.36 6.03
C ARG A 12 -7.54 10.36 5.61
N GLN A 13 -7.29 9.33 6.42
CA GLN A 13 -6.30 8.29 6.10
C GLN A 13 -6.72 7.46 4.88
N ILE A 14 -8.01 7.10 4.77
CA ILE A 14 -8.58 6.44 3.60
C ILE A 14 -8.40 7.33 2.37
N GLY A 15 -8.70 8.63 2.50
CA GLY A 15 -8.49 9.61 1.44
C GLY A 15 -7.03 9.68 0.98
N ASP A 16 -6.09 9.80 1.91
CA ASP A 16 -4.65 9.91 1.63
C ASP A 16 -4.09 8.66 0.93
N VAL A 17 -4.53 7.45 1.36
CA VAL A 17 -4.16 6.20 0.70
C VAL A 17 -4.67 6.17 -0.74
N LEU A 18 -5.93 6.56 -0.96
CA LEU A 18 -6.55 6.51 -2.29
C LEU A 18 -6.00 7.62 -3.20
N ASP A 19 -5.72 8.80 -2.68
CA ASP A 19 -5.08 9.90 -3.40
C ASP A 19 -3.66 9.54 -3.81
N PHE A 20 -2.89 8.93 -2.89
CA PHE A 20 -1.56 8.42 -3.18
C PHE A 20 -1.59 7.30 -4.23
N TRP A 21 -2.60 6.44 -4.19
CA TRP A 21 -2.73 5.31 -5.11
C TRP A 21 -3.32 5.66 -6.47
N PHE A 22 -4.19 6.67 -6.51
CA PHE A 22 -4.88 7.14 -7.70
C PHE A 22 -4.69 8.67 -7.82
N PRO A 23 -3.45 9.14 -8.09
CA PRO A 23 -3.17 10.58 -8.15
C PRO A 23 -3.85 11.27 -9.33
N GLU A 24 -4.24 10.51 -10.35
CA GLU A 24 -5.00 10.97 -11.53
C GLU A 24 -6.51 11.12 -11.24
N GLY A 25 -6.91 10.82 -10.00
CA GLY A 25 -8.30 10.86 -9.56
C GLY A 25 -9.10 9.63 -9.95
N ARG A 26 -10.37 9.59 -9.51
CA ARG A 26 -11.34 8.53 -9.84
C ARG A 26 -12.09 8.81 -11.16
N THR A 27 -11.54 9.69 -12.00
CA THR A 27 -12.16 10.18 -13.22
C THR A 27 -11.71 9.33 -14.40
N LEU A 28 -12.57 9.17 -15.41
CA LEU A 28 -12.25 8.42 -16.64
C LEU A 28 -11.37 9.22 -17.62
N ASP A 29 -11.17 10.51 -17.34
CA ASP A 29 -10.31 11.43 -18.09
C ASP A 29 -8.88 11.34 -17.53
N ILE A 30 -8.29 10.16 -17.71
CA ILE A 30 -6.94 9.85 -17.28
C ILE A 30 -6.01 10.15 -18.44
N ASP A 31 -5.02 11.01 -18.23
CA ASP A 31 -3.96 11.23 -19.21
C ASP A 31 -3.11 9.96 -19.32
N PRO A 32 -3.10 9.26 -20.48
CA PRO A 32 -2.47 7.95 -20.59
C PRO A 32 -0.95 7.99 -20.40
N ASP A 33 -0.29 9.13 -20.64
CA ASP A 33 1.13 9.33 -20.41
C ASP A 33 1.44 9.50 -18.91
N CYS A 34 0.63 10.30 -18.20
CA CYS A 34 0.72 10.45 -16.75
C CYS A 34 0.50 9.11 -16.03
N HIS A 35 -0.47 8.32 -16.53
CA HIS A 35 -0.73 6.97 -16.05
C HIS A 35 0.48 6.06 -16.30
N ALA A 36 1.01 6.04 -17.51
CA ALA A 36 2.13 5.18 -17.85
C ALA A 36 3.38 5.50 -17.00
N GLU A 37 3.67 6.78 -16.75
CA GLU A 37 4.77 7.19 -15.86
C GLU A 37 4.54 6.78 -14.41
N HIS A 38 3.34 6.99 -13.86
CA HIS A 38 3.02 6.58 -12.50
C HIS A 38 3.16 5.06 -12.30
N TRP A 39 2.66 4.28 -13.26
CA TRP A 39 2.77 2.82 -13.23
C TRP A 39 4.21 2.33 -13.45
N ARG A 40 5.01 3.01 -14.27
CA ARG A 40 6.46 2.74 -14.41
C ARG A 40 7.21 3.04 -13.12
N TRP A 41 7.00 4.21 -12.52
CA TRP A 41 7.60 4.60 -11.24
C TRP A 41 7.33 3.55 -10.15
N ARG A 42 6.11 3.03 -10.12
CA ARG A 42 5.69 1.95 -9.25
C ARG A 42 6.39 0.62 -9.54
N MET A 43 6.46 0.19 -10.80
CA MET A 43 7.12 -1.08 -11.19
C MET A 43 8.63 -1.06 -10.95
N HIS A 44 9.25 0.13 -10.93
CA HIS A 44 10.69 0.30 -10.69
C HIS A 44 11.06 0.56 -9.21
N GLY A 45 10.12 0.39 -8.27
CA GLY A 45 10.39 0.52 -6.83
C GLY A 45 10.53 1.97 -6.33
N GLY A 46 10.15 2.95 -7.14
CA GLY A 46 10.14 4.36 -6.73
C GLY A 46 9.15 4.65 -5.60
N ALA A 47 8.11 3.83 -5.48
CA ALA A 47 7.08 3.95 -4.44
C ALA A 47 7.52 3.40 -3.08
N ASP A 48 8.53 2.54 -3.01
CA ASP A 48 8.83 1.73 -1.82
C ASP A 48 9.23 2.59 -0.61
N ALA A 49 10.12 3.56 -0.82
CA ALA A 49 10.60 4.44 0.25
C ALA A 49 9.51 5.41 0.74
N ALA A 50 8.67 5.91 -0.17
CA ALA A 50 7.55 6.77 0.17
C ALA A 50 6.47 5.99 0.94
N ILE A 51 6.18 4.75 0.52
CA ILE A 51 5.24 3.86 1.21
C ILE A 51 5.74 3.51 2.61
N ALA A 52 7.02 3.18 2.77
CA ALA A 52 7.61 2.90 4.07
C ALA A 52 7.55 4.12 5.01
N ALA A 53 7.89 5.31 4.52
CA ALA A 53 7.94 6.53 5.33
C ALA A 53 6.56 7.05 5.74
N ARG A 54 5.58 7.02 4.83
CA ARG A 54 4.22 7.56 5.09
C ARG A 54 3.24 6.52 5.61
N PHE A 55 3.27 5.31 5.07
CA PHE A 55 2.25 4.29 5.30
C PHE A 55 2.75 3.06 6.07
N GLY A 56 4.01 3.02 6.51
CA GLY A 56 4.55 1.96 7.35
C GLY A 56 3.69 1.69 8.60
N PRO A 57 3.43 2.69 9.45
CA PRO A 57 2.58 2.52 10.63
C PRO A 57 1.14 2.13 10.30
N LEU A 58 0.63 2.56 9.15
CA LEU A 58 -0.73 2.22 8.71
C LEU A 58 -0.80 0.76 8.25
N THR A 59 0.23 0.28 7.57
CA THR A 59 0.36 -1.11 7.13
C THR A 59 0.46 -2.06 8.32
N GLU A 60 1.23 -1.70 9.34
CA GLU A 60 1.33 -2.46 10.60
C GLU A 60 -0.02 -2.54 11.33
N ARG A 61 -0.75 -1.42 11.42
CA ARG A 61 -2.11 -1.38 11.99
C ARG A 61 -3.08 -2.26 11.18
N GLY A 62 -3.01 -2.21 9.85
CA GLY A 62 -3.81 -3.05 8.96
C GLY A 62 -3.52 -4.53 9.19
N ALA A 63 -2.24 -4.92 9.22
CA ALA A 63 -1.82 -6.29 9.46
C ALA A 63 -2.23 -6.82 10.84
N ALA A 64 -2.34 -5.93 11.84
CA ALA A 64 -2.84 -6.26 13.17
C ALA A 64 -4.37 -6.34 13.27
N GLY A 65 -5.12 -6.10 12.18
CA GLY A 65 -6.59 -6.07 12.19
C GLY A 65 -7.19 -4.79 12.80
N ALA A 66 -6.38 -3.76 13.06
CA ALA A 66 -6.85 -2.51 13.67
C ALA A 66 -7.57 -1.58 12.68
N LEU A 67 -7.70 -1.97 11.41
CA LEU A 67 -8.38 -1.23 10.35
C LEU A 67 -9.62 -1.96 9.80
N ASP A 68 -10.09 -3.05 10.43
CA ASP A 68 -11.26 -3.81 9.98
C ASP A 68 -12.53 -2.95 9.87
N HIS A 69 -12.65 -1.89 10.67
CA HIS A 69 -13.77 -0.96 10.60
C HIS A 69 -13.81 -0.16 9.28
N TRP A 70 -12.70 -0.04 8.55
CA TRP A 70 -12.66 0.59 7.23
C TRP A 70 -13.47 -0.22 6.20
N ALA A 71 -13.65 -1.53 6.40
CA ALA A 71 -14.41 -2.38 5.49
C ALA A 71 -15.92 -2.08 5.47
N LYS A 72 -16.40 -1.19 6.36
CA LYS A 72 -17.80 -0.74 6.45
C LYS A 72 -18.21 0.16 5.28
N THR A 73 -17.26 0.85 4.66
CA THR A 73 -17.51 1.73 3.49
C THR A 73 -16.82 1.18 2.24
N PRO A 74 -17.37 1.43 1.03
CA PRO A 74 -16.71 1.05 -0.23
C PRO A 74 -15.30 1.62 -0.37
N GLU A 75 -15.13 2.90 -0.02
CA GLU A 75 -13.85 3.61 -0.09
C GLU A 75 -12.86 3.07 0.93
N GLY A 76 -13.29 2.87 2.19
CA GLY A 76 -12.44 2.32 3.23
C GLY A 76 -12.00 0.89 2.92
N ARG A 77 -12.88 0.07 2.33
CA ARG A 77 -12.53 -1.27 1.86
C ARG A 77 -11.49 -1.23 0.75
N LEU A 78 -11.62 -0.32 -0.21
CA LEU A 78 -10.63 -0.16 -1.27
C LEU A 78 -9.27 0.25 -0.72
N ALA A 79 -9.24 1.23 0.19
CA ALA A 79 -8.01 1.65 0.87
C ALA A 79 -7.38 0.50 1.68
N LEU A 80 -8.21 -0.29 2.38
CA LEU A 80 -7.76 -1.44 3.15
C LEU A 80 -7.12 -2.51 2.25
N ILE A 81 -7.72 -2.79 1.08
CA ILE A 81 -7.13 -3.71 0.09
C ILE A 81 -5.76 -3.18 -0.35
N VAL A 82 -5.65 -1.88 -0.70
CA VAL A 82 -4.36 -1.28 -1.09
C VAL A 82 -3.31 -1.42 0.01
N VAL A 83 -3.66 -1.11 1.26
CA VAL A 83 -2.76 -1.19 2.40
C VAL A 83 -2.32 -2.64 2.69
N LEU A 84 -3.23 -3.61 2.64
CA LEU A 84 -2.94 -5.00 3.00
C LEU A 84 -2.30 -5.82 1.88
N ASP A 85 -2.62 -5.53 0.62
CA ASP A 85 -2.18 -6.34 -0.51
C ASP A 85 -0.99 -5.68 -1.23
N GLN A 86 -0.96 -4.35 -1.29
CA GLN A 86 -0.04 -3.67 -2.19
C GLN A 86 1.18 -3.06 -1.48
N PHE A 87 1.01 -2.49 -0.29
CA PHE A 87 2.14 -1.94 0.48
C PHE A 87 3.12 -3.05 0.95
N PRO A 88 2.64 -4.21 1.46
CA PRO A 88 3.48 -5.39 1.72
C PRO A 88 4.35 -5.84 0.55
N ARG A 89 3.85 -5.73 -0.69
CA ARG A 89 4.64 -6.10 -1.87
C ARG A 89 5.76 -5.12 -2.17
N SER A 90 5.58 -3.83 -1.88
CA SER A 90 6.66 -2.83 -1.93
C SER A 90 7.64 -2.96 -0.76
N LEU A 91 7.14 -3.25 0.45
CA LEU A 91 7.95 -3.34 1.67
C LEU A 91 8.74 -4.66 1.78
N TRP A 92 8.13 -5.80 1.42
CA TRP A 92 8.73 -7.13 1.52
C TRP A 92 9.09 -7.76 0.17
N GLY A 93 8.73 -7.15 -0.97
CA GLY A 93 9.13 -7.64 -2.30
C GLY A 93 10.64 -7.66 -2.52
N ARG A 94 11.41 -6.87 -1.76
CA ARG A 94 12.88 -6.90 -1.76
C ARG A 94 13.48 -7.97 -0.83
N VAL A 95 12.69 -8.59 0.05
CA VAL A 95 13.14 -9.71 0.90
C VAL A 95 13.31 -11.01 0.10
N SER A 96 12.86 -11.08 -1.15
CA SER A 96 13.23 -12.19 -2.05
C SER A 96 14.72 -12.20 -2.38
N GLU A 97 15.41 -11.04 -2.38
CA GLU A 97 16.86 -11.00 -2.58
C GLU A 97 17.63 -11.38 -1.30
N VAL A 98 17.08 -11.08 -0.12
CA VAL A 98 17.70 -11.43 1.17
C VAL A 98 17.56 -12.93 1.49
N VAL A 99 16.44 -13.56 1.14
CA VAL A 99 16.26 -15.01 1.28
C VAL A 99 17.16 -15.77 0.30
N GLU A 100 17.32 -15.28 -0.94
CA GLU A 100 18.18 -15.90 -1.95
C GLU A 100 19.68 -15.74 -1.62
N ILE A 101 20.10 -14.60 -1.05
CA ILE A 101 21.48 -14.39 -0.56
C ILE A 101 21.80 -15.31 0.63
N ARG A 102 20.83 -15.59 1.52
CA ARG A 102 21.00 -16.57 2.61
C ARG A 102 21.07 -18.01 2.09
N ARG A 103 20.35 -18.34 1.01
CA ARG A 103 20.40 -19.66 0.36
C ARG A 103 21.72 -19.92 -0.37
N ARG A 104 22.31 -18.89 -1.01
CA ARG A 104 23.59 -19.02 -1.75
C ARG A 104 24.84 -19.07 -0.86
N ARG A 105 24.83 -18.49 0.35
CA ARG A 105 25.99 -18.57 1.27
C ARG A 105 26.14 -19.91 1.98
N ASN A 106 25.09 -20.74 2.03
CA ASN A 106 25.12 -22.04 2.71
C ASN A 106 25.54 -23.22 1.80
N LEU A 107 25.91 -22.95 0.54
CA LEU A 107 26.35 -23.96 -0.44
C LEU A 107 27.86 -23.93 -0.72
N ARG A 108 28.64 -23.15 0.04
CA ARG A 108 30.11 -23.05 -0.13
C ARG A 108 30.91 -23.54 1.09
N VAL A 109 30.24 -24.28 1.97
CA VAL A 109 30.85 -24.99 3.09
C VAL A 109 30.48 -26.47 3.01
N ASN A 110 31.08 -27.15 2.04
CA ASN A 110 31.35 -28.59 2.07
C ASN A 110 32.67 -28.82 1.34
#